data_AF-A0A443RSP5-F1
#
_entry.id   AF-A0A443RSP5-F1
#
_cell.length_a   1.000
_cell.length_b   1.000
_cell.length_c   1.000
_cell.angle_alpha   90.00
_cell.angle_beta   90.00
_cell.angle_gamma   90.00
#
_symmetry.space_group_name_H-M   'P 1'
#
loop_
_entity.id
_entity.type
_entity.pdbx_description
1 polymer ?
#
loop_
_entity_poly.entity_id
_entity_poly.type
_entity_poly.pdbx_seq_one_letter_code
_entity_poly.pdbx_strand_id
1 'polypeptide(L)' 'PITELLSDDVEFEWGERQEKALSTLIDYICKGPVLAIFDPKKPREIHTDASSIGIAGVLIQE' A
#
# COMPACT_ATOMS: atom_id res chain seq x y z
N PRO A 1 -6.64 10.77 -11.65
CA PRO A 1 -6.70 9.81 -12.76
C PRO A 1 -7.41 8.50 -12.43
N ILE A 2 -7.01 7.79 -11.36
CA ILE A 2 -7.63 6.52 -10.98
C ILE A 2 -8.97 6.75 -10.28
N THR A 3 -9.04 7.70 -9.34
CA THR A 3 -10.28 8.07 -8.63
C THR A 3 -11.35 8.68 -9.54
N GLU A 4 -10.94 9.32 -10.64
CA GLU A 4 -11.85 9.88 -11.66
C GLU A 4 -12.70 8.79 -12.33
N LEU A 5 -12.20 7.54 -12.41
CA LEU A 5 -12.93 6.40 -12.98
C LEU A 5 -14.12 5.92 -12.13
N LEU A 6 -14.26 6.41 -10.90
CA LEU A 6 -15.37 6.05 -10.01
C LEU A 6 -16.59 6.98 -10.16
N SER A 7 -16.50 7.98 -11.04
CA SER A 7 -17.58 8.93 -11.31
C SER A 7 -18.63 8.31 -12.22
N ASP A 8 -19.91 8.46 -11.88
CA ASP A 8 -21.04 7.97 -12.71
C ASP A 8 -21.08 8.65 -14.10
N ASP A 9 -20.54 9.86 -14.20
CA ASP A 9 -20.47 10.66 -15.43
C ASP A 9 -19.30 10.29 -16.37
N VAL A 10 -18.50 9.28 -16.03
CA VAL A 10 -17.29 8.90 -16.78
C VAL A 10 -17.34 7.42 -17.13
N GLU A 11 -17.16 7.10 -18.41
CA GLU A 11 -17.00 5.71 -18.84
C GLU A 11 -15.70 5.13 -18.27
N PHE A 12 -15.77 3.90 -17.75
CA PHE A 12 -14.61 3.23 -17.19
C PHE A 12 -13.66 2.79 -18.31
N GLU A 13 -12.70 3.64 -18.64
CA GLU A 13 -11.63 3.33 -19.58
C GLU A 13 -10.27 3.34 -18.89
N TRP A 14 -9.58 2.20 -18.93
CA TRP A 14 -8.21 2.10 -18.43
C TRP A 14 -7.20 2.39 -19.53
N GLY A 15 -6.69 3.63 -19.55
CA GLY A 15 -5.70 4.09 -20.50
C GLY A 15 -4.31 4.33 -19.90
N GLU A 16 -3.42 4.91 -20.71
CA GLU A 16 -2.04 5.19 -20.31
C GLU A 16 -1.93 6.11 -19.08
N ARG A 17 -2.88 7.03 -18.91
CA ARG A 17 -2.89 7.99 -17.79
C ARG A 17 -3.13 7.29 -16.46
N GLN A 18 -4.03 6.30 -16.43
CA GLN A 18 -4.33 5.49 -15.25
C GLN A 18 -3.21 4.52 -14.95
N GLU A 19 -2.69 3.85 -15.98
CA GLU A 19 -1.57 2.93 -15.84
C GLU A 19 -0.33 3.63 -15.28
N LYS A 20 0.01 4.80 -15.82
CA LYS A 20 1.13 5.61 -15.31
C LYS A 20 0.92 6.04 -13.87
N ALA A 21 -0.31 6.41 -13.49
CA ALA A 21 -0.63 6.78 -12.12
C ALA A 21 -0.49 5.60 -11.15
N LEU A 22 -0.95 4.41 -11.55
CA LEU A 22 -0.85 3.19 -10.75
C LEU A 22 0.62 2.77 -10.61
N SER A 23 1.36 2.70 -11.71
CA SER A 23 2.78 2.36 -11.71
C SER A 23 3.59 3.30 -10.81
N THR A 24 3.32 4.61 -10.88
CA THR A 24 3.96 5.60 -10.00
C THR A 24 3.64 5.35 -8.53
N LEU A 25 2.37 5.05 -8.21
CA LEU A 25 1.96 4.75 -6.83
C LEU A 25 2.65 3.49 -6.29
N ILE A 26 2.67 2.42 -7.09
CA ILE A 26 3.37 1.17 -6.74
C ILE A 26 4.85 1.46 -6.51
N ASP A 27 5.50 2.21 -7.39
CA ASP A 27 6.92 2.58 -7.23
C ASP A 27 7.17 3.35 -5.93
N TYR A 28 6.33 4.31 -5.56
CA TYR A 28 6.45 5.03 -4.28
C TYR A 28 6.25 4.13 -3.06
N ILE A 29 5.29 3.21 -3.10
CA ILE A 29 5.02 2.29 -1.99
C ILE A 29 6.16 1.26 -1.87
N CYS A 30 6.62 0.71 -3.00
CA CYS A 30 7.66 -0.32 -3.05
C CYS A 30 9.07 0.22 -2.84
N LYS A 31 9.33 1.51 -3.12
CA LYS A 31 10.61 2.16 -2.78
C LYS A 31 10.88 2.20 -1.27
N GLY A 32 9.86 1.91 -0.46
CA GLY A 32 9.96 1.47 0.93
C GLY A 32 10.27 2.58 1.92
N PRO A 33 9.67 2.58 3.11
CA PRO A 33 10.22 3.33 4.22
C PRO A 33 11.59 2.75 4.59
N VAL A 34 12.50 3.60 5.07
CA VAL A 34 13.68 3.12 5.78
C VAL A 34 13.17 2.34 6.99
N LEU A 35 13.35 1.02 7.01
CA LEU A 35 13.07 0.22 8.20
C LEU A 35 13.80 0.88 9.37
N ALA A 36 13.04 1.40 10.32
CA ALA A 36 13.61 2.02 11.50
C ALA A 36 14.40 0.96 12.28
N ILE A 37 15.51 1.37 12.88
CA ILE A 37 16.26 0.49 13.77
C ILE A 37 15.36 0.18 14.97
N PHE A 38 15.23 -1.11 15.28
CA PHE A 38 14.44 -1.58 16.41
C PHE A 38 14.90 -0.96 17.73
N ASP A 39 13.95 -0.45 18.53
CA ASP A 39 14.22 0.07 19.87
C ASP A 39 13.64 -0.86 20.94
N PRO A 40 14.46 -1.51 21.79
CA PRO A 40 13.96 -2.40 22.82
C PRO A 40 13.12 -1.72 23.90
N LYS A 41 13.22 -0.38 24.04
CA LYS A 41 12.51 0.42 25.04
C LYS A 41 11.11 0.85 24.58
N LYS A 42 10.83 0.79 23.28
CA LYS A 42 9.50 1.13 22.74
C LYS A 42 8.51 -0.04 22.90
N PRO A 43 7.21 0.26 23.06
CA PRO A 43 6.16 -0.74 22.91
C PRO A 43 6.28 -1.48 21.58
N ARG A 44 5.81 -2.73 21.55
CA ARG A 44 5.79 -3.57 20.36
C ARG A 44 4.35 -3.85 20.02
N GLU A 45 3.95 -3.54 18.80
CA GLU A 45 2.65 -3.89 18.28
C GLU A 45 2.83 -4.76 17.04
N ILE A 46 2.09 -5.85 16.95
CA ILE A 46 2.11 -6.73 15.78
C ILE A 46 0.74 -6.66 15.16
N HIS A 47 0.68 -6.14 13.94
CA HIS A 47 -0.51 -6.25 13.10
C HIS A 47 -0.40 -7.54 12.31
N THR A 48 -1.43 -8.37 12.34
CA THR A 48 -1.46 -9.66 11.64
C THR A 48 -2.68 -9.74 10.76
N ASP A 49 -2.55 -10.40 9.63
CA ASP A 49 -3.66 -10.74 8.75
C ASP A 49 -3.50 -12.19 8.24
N ALA A 50 -4.61 -12.82 7.87
CA ALA A 50 -4.59 -14.19 7.36
C ALA A 50 -5.64 -14.39 6.26
N SER A 51 -5.26 -15.18 5.26
CA SER A 51 -6.14 -15.64 4.19
C SER A 51 -6.17 -17.17 4.18
N SER A 52 -7.02 -17.76 3.33
CA SER A 52 -7.07 -19.22 3.14
C SER A 52 -5.77 -19.83 2.63
N ILE A 53 -4.83 -19.03 2.13
CA ILE A 53 -3.58 -19.48 1.51
C ILE A 53 -2.31 -19.07 2.27
N GLY A 54 -2.41 -18.20 3.28
CA GLY A 54 -1.22 -17.71 3.99
C GLY A 54 -1.50 -16.69 5.08
N ILE A 55 -0.47 -16.38 5.85
CA ILE A 55 -0.49 -15.47 7.01
C ILE A 55 0.52 -14.34 6.75
N ALA A 56 0.17 -13.12 7.15
CA ALA A 56 1.02 -11.94 7.08
C ALA A 56 1.12 -11.25 8.45
N GLY A 57 2.21 -10.50 8.66
CA GLY A 57 2.39 -9.70 9.86
C GLY A 57 3.36 -8.54 9.69
N VAL A 58 3.14 -7.47 10.43
CA VAL A 58 3.99 -6.26 10.48
C VAL A 58 4.24 -5.89 11.94
N LEU A 59 5.51 -5.67 12.29
CA LEU A 59 5.93 -5.13 13.59
C LEU A 59 5.94 -3.59 13.51
N ILE A 60 5.27 -2.94 14.45
CA ILE A 60 5.16 -1.49 14.59
C ILE A 60 5.74 -1.07 15.94
N GLN A 61 6.50 0.04 15.94
CA GLN A 61 7.02 0.71 17.12
C GLN A 61 6.85 2.24 16.96
N GLU A 62 6.00 2.87 17.77
CA GLU A 62 5.80 4.33 17.78
C GLU A 62 6.96 5.10 18.43
#